data_AF-A0A2S9G0Z8-F1
#
_entry.id   AF-A0A2S9G0Z8-F1
#
_cell.length_a   1.000
_cell.length_b   1.000
_cell.length_c   1.000
_cell.angle_alpha   90.00
_cell.angle_beta   90.00
_cell.angle_gamma   90.00
#
_symmetry.space_group_name_H-M   'P 1'
#
loop_
_entity.id
_entity.type
_entity.pdbx_description
1 polymer ?
#
loop_
_entity_poly.entity_id
_entity_poly.type
_entity_poly.pdbx_seq_one_letter_code
_entity_poly.pdbx_strand_id
1 'polypeptide(L)' 'VWLGVNQRNARAQRFYGKHGFAITGTKSFRLGGHIEADYVMVRSA' A
#
# COMPACT_ATOMS: atom_id res chain seq x y z
N VAL A 1 -7.17 11.30 -0.95
CA VAL A 1 -6.53 10.57 -2.08
C VAL A 1 -6.06 9.20 -1.60
N TRP A 2 -6.16 8.14 -2.40
CA TRP A 2 -5.74 6.78 -2.01
C TRP A 2 -4.82 6.14 -3.05
N LEU A 3 -3.94 5.23 -2.61
CA LEU A 3 -3.06 4.43 -3.44
C LEU A 3 -2.82 3.04 -2.85
N GLY A 4 -2.53 2.06 -3.69
CA GLY A 4 -2.04 0.75 -3.27
C GLY A 4 -0.51 0.69 -3.33
N VAL A 5 0.12 0.11 -2.31
CA VAL A 5 1.56 -0.14 -2.31
C VAL A 5 1.85 -1.56 -1.85
N ASN A 6 2.71 -2.28 -2.57
CA ASN A 6 3.01 -3.66 -2.22
C ASN A 6 3.61 -3.78 -0.81
N GLN A 7 3.16 -4.77 -0.03
CA GLN A 7 3.61 -4.96 1.35
C GLN A 7 5.11 -5.25 1.46
N ARG A 8 5.72 -5.82 0.40
CA ARG A 8 7.17 -6.08 0.35
C ARG A 8 7.98 -4.84 -0.01
N ASN A 9 7.35 -3.79 -0.53
CA ASN A 9 8.03 -2.55 -0.92
C ASN A 9 8.08 -1.54 0.24
N ALA A 10 8.89 -1.87 1.26
CA ALA A 10 9.08 -1.01 2.43
C ALA A 10 9.63 0.38 2.09
N ARG A 11 10.40 0.50 0.98
CA ARG A 11 10.91 1.79 0.49
C ARG A 11 9.77 2.71 0.07
N ALA A 12 8.83 2.21 -0.73
CA ALA A 12 7.68 2.98 -1.18
C ALA A 12 6.74 3.33 -0.01
N GLN A 13 6.51 2.39 0.92
CA GLN A 13 5.72 2.67 2.14
C GLN A 13 6.29 3.84 2.94
N ARG A 14 7.61 3.86 3.17
CA ARG A 14 8.28 4.98 3.85
C ARG A 14 8.20 6.27 3.06
N PHE A 15 8.34 6.22 1.74
CA PHE A 15 8.21 7.39 0.88
C PHE A 15 6.81 8.00 0.98
N TYR A 16 5.75 7.22 0.77
CA TYR A 16 4.38 7.71 0.87
C TYR A 16 4.02 8.14 2.30
N GLY A 17 4.52 7.45 3.31
CA GLY A 17 4.41 7.86 4.71
C GLY A 17 4.95 9.27 4.97
N LYS A 18 6.13 9.60 4.43
CA LYS A 18 6.70 10.95 4.51
C LYS A 18 5.84 12.02 3.81
N HIS A 19 5.07 11.62 2.79
CA HIS A 19 4.16 12.52 2.05
C HIS A 19 2.75 12.58 2.66
N GLY A 20 2.57 12.09 3.90
CA GLY A 20 1.31 12.20 4.64
C GLY A 20 0.31 11.08 4.34
N PHE A 21 0.71 10.01 3.64
CA PHE A 21 -0.14 8.85 3.47
C PHE A 21 -0.04 7.92 4.68
N ALA A 22 -1.18 7.44 5.17
CA ALA A 22 -1.27 6.45 6.23
C ALA A 22 -1.89 5.15 5.70
N ILE A 23 -1.47 4.01 6.21
CA ILE A 23 -2.08 2.71 5.88
C ILE A 23 -3.50 2.68 6.47
N THR A 24 -4.51 2.41 5.64
CA THR A 24 -5.92 2.30 6.08
C THR A 24 -6.48 0.90 5.89
N GLY A 25 -5.73 0.00 5.28
CA GLY A 25 -6.15 -1.37 5.07
C GLY A 25 -5.17 -2.15 4.23
N THR A 26 -5.50 -3.42 4.01
CA THR A 26 -4.75 -4.34 3.17
C THR A 26 -5.68 -4.96 2.15
N LYS A 27 -5.24 -5.01 0.89
CA LYS A 27 -5.95 -5.71 -0.18
C LYS A 27 -5.09 -6.88 -0.63
N SER A 28 -5.57 -8.10 -0.38
CA SER A 28 -4.98 -9.32 -0.92
C SER A 28 -5.68 -9.70 -2.21
N PHE A 29 -4.90 -9.97 -3.25
CA PHE A 29 -5.42 -10.44 -4.53
C PHE A 29 -4.53 -11.54 -5.07
N ARG A 30 -5.15 -12.44 -5.84
CA ARG A 30 -4.44 -13.55 -6.46
C ARG A 30 -3.96 -13.09 -7.83
N LEU A 31 -2.63 -13.08 -8.02
CA LEU A 31 -2.00 -12.77 -9.28
C LEU A 31 -1.30 -14.03 -9.79
N GLY A 32 -1.90 -14.69 -10.78
CA GLY A 32 -1.47 -15.99 -11.26
C GLY A 32 -1.48 -17.06 -10.16
N GLY A 33 -0.32 -17.66 -9.90
CA GLY A 33 -0.14 -18.70 -8.87
C GLY A 33 0.10 -18.18 -7.45
N HIS A 34 0.28 -16.87 -7.26
CA HIS A 34 0.67 -16.29 -5.97
C HIS A 34 -0.40 -15.35 -5.40
N ILE A 35 -0.44 -15.24 -4.07
CA ILE A 35 -1.21 -14.22 -3.36
C ILE A 35 -0.28 -13.03 -3.15
N GLU A 36 -0.62 -11.91 -3.75
CA GLU A 36 0.00 -10.63 -3.47
C GLU A 36 -0.86 -9.88 -2.45
N ALA A 37 -0.18 -9.13 -1.59
CA ALA A 37 -0.82 -8.31 -0.57
C ALA A 37 -0.28 -6.90 -0.69
N ASP A 38 -1.18 -5.95 -0.88
CA ASP A 38 -0.87 -4.53 -0.96
C ASP A 38 -1.47 -3.80 0.24
N TYR A 39 -0.75 -2.83 0.77
CA TYR A 39 -1.29 -1.84 1.68
C TYR A 39 -2.06 -0.79 0.89
N VAL A 40 -3.28 -0.50 1.34
CA VAL A 40 -4.01 0.68 0.91
C VAL A 40 -3.54 1.83 1.80
N MET A 41 -2.95 2.86 1.20
CA MET A 41 -2.55 4.07 1.90
C MET A 41 -3.39 5.26 1.44
N VAL A 42 -3.84 6.08 2.39
CA VAL A 42 -4.71 7.25 2.15
C VAL A 42 -4.06 8.48 2.73
N ARG A 43 -4.16 9.59 2.00
CA ARG A 43 -3.91 10.95 2.50
C ARG A 43 -5.22 11.70 2.53
N SER A 44 -5.61 12.14 3.73
CA SER A 44 -6.69 13.12 3.92
C SER A 44 -6.23 14.47 3.36
N ALA A 45 -7.08 15.12 2.58
CA ALA A 45 -6.80 16.46 2.07
C ALA A 45 -6.91 17.49 3.20
#